data_AF-A0A1G5GSG4-F1
#
_entry.id   AF-A0A1G5GSG4-F1
#
_cell.length_a   1.000
_cell.length_b   1.000
_cell.length_c   1.000
_cell.angle_alpha   90.00
_cell.angle_beta   90.00
_cell.angle_gamma   90.00
#
_symmetry.space_group_name_H-M   'P 1'
#
loop_
_entity.id
_entity.type
_entity.pdbx_description
1 polymer ?
#
loop_
_entity_poly.entity_id
_entity_poly.type
_entity_poly.pdbx_seq_one_letter_code
_entity_poly.pdbx_strand_id
1 'polypeptide(L)'
;MEEGSIHPQSREELIGTTPDDATLDAHSIYKLVTAEMPPTFIFEANDDDAVIPESTFRFVAALKEVGVPVELHQFEQGGHGFSLRMVRDMPTEAWPELLVEWLGSKGMLD
;
A
#
# COMPACT_ATOMS: atom_id res chain seq x y z
N MET A 1 11.08 -0.63 10.17
CA MET A 1 9.72 -1.18 10.26
C MET A 1 9.30 -0.87 11.69
N GLU A 2 8.31 -0.01 11.92
CA GLU A 2 7.86 0.24 13.30
C GLU A 2 6.84 -0.81 13.75
N GLU A 3 6.87 -1.14 15.03
CA GLU A 3 5.91 -2.08 15.63
C GLU A 3 4.48 -1.53 15.52
N GLY A 4 3.55 -2.41 15.15
CA GLY A 4 2.15 -2.06 14.91
C GLY A 4 1.85 -1.68 13.46
N SER A 5 2.84 -1.28 12.65
CA SER A 5 2.62 -0.77 11.29
C SER A 5 2.50 -1.81 10.18
N ILE A 6 2.63 -3.11 10.47
CA ILE A 6 2.85 -4.15 9.45
C ILE A 6 2.14 -5.44 9.83
N HIS A 7 1.88 -6.29 8.83
CA HIS A 7 1.41 -7.66 9.07
C HIS A 7 2.41 -8.39 9.98
N PRO A 8 2.04 -8.71 11.23
CA PRO A 8 3.01 -9.13 12.26
C PRO A 8 3.64 -10.48 11.91
N GLN A 9 2.83 -11.42 11.41
CA GLN A 9 3.31 -12.73 11.00
C GLN A 9 4.27 -12.63 9.79
N SER A 10 3.99 -11.74 8.84
CA SER A 10 4.87 -11.59 7.66
C SER A 10 6.21 -11.00 8.03
N ARG A 11 6.24 -10.05 8.99
CA ARG A 11 7.50 -9.51 9.53
C ARG A 11 8.32 -10.63 10.17
N GLU A 12 7.71 -11.42 11.04
CA GLU A 12 8.41 -12.50 11.75
C GLU A 12 8.99 -13.53 10.76
N GLU A 13 8.22 -13.96 9.77
CA GLU A 13 8.69 -14.91 8.75
C GLU A 13 9.81 -14.32 7.86
N LEU A 14 9.79 -13.00 7.61
CA LEU A 14 10.74 -12.34 6.70
C LEU A 14 12.06 -11.97 7.39
N ILE A 15 12.01 -11.42 8.61
CA ILE A 15 13.18 -10.84 9.30
C ILE A 15 13.37 -11.38 10.73
N GLY A 16 12.60 -12.39 11.13
CA GLY A 16 12.66 -13.01 12.44
C GLY A 16 11.96 -12.19 13.54
N THR A 17 11.97 -12.76 14.75
CA THR A 17 11.37 -12.15 15.94
C THR A 17 12.20 -11.02 16.54
N THR A 18 13.51 -11.00 16.26
CA THR A 18 14.46 -10.05 16.89
C THR A 18 15.43 -9.45 15.85
N PRO A 19 14.93 -8.75 14.81
CA PRO A 19 15.79 -8.08 13.84
C PRO A 19 16.54 -6.92 14.48
N ASP A 20 17.73 -6.60 13.96
CA ASP A 20 18.43 -5.36 14.30
C ASP A 20 17.89 -4.15 13.50
N ASP A 21 18.29 -2.94 13.90
CA ASP A 21 17.83 -1.70 13.26
C ASP A 21 18.16 -1.64 11.76
N ALA A 22 19.34 -2.15 11.37
CA ALA A 22 19.75 -2.19 9.97
C ALA A 22 18.80 -3.07 9.15
N THR A 23 18.40 -4.23 9.69
CA THR A 23 17.43 -5.13 9.08
C THR A 23 16.05 -4.48 9.03
N LEU A 24 15.61 -3.83 10.12
CA LEU A 24 14.34 -3.11 10.15
C LEU A 24 14.28 -2.02 9.07
N ASP A 25 15.39 -1.32 8.85
CA ASP A 25 15.47 -0.24 7.87
C ASP A 25 15.50 -0.76 6.44
N ALA A 26 16.31 -1.79 6.19
CA ALA A 26 16.39 -2.45 4.88
C ALA A 26 15.06 -3.06 4.41
N HIS A 27 14.11 -3.29 5.31
CA HIS A 27 12.78 -3.84 5.00
C HIS A 27 11.64 -2.82 5.18
N SER A 28 11.94 -1.55 5.47
CA SER A 28 10.91 -0.50 5.55
C SER A 28 10.62 0.08 4.17
N ILE A 29 9.50 -0.30 3.55
CA ILE A 29 9.18 0.13 2.18
C ILE A 29 9.26 1.65 1.96
N TYR A 30 8.87 2.45 2.95
CA TYR A 30 8.92 3.91 2.87
C TYR A 30 10.36 4.48 2.93
N LYS A 31 11.31 3.74 3.51
CA LYS A 31 12.75 4.11 3.50
C LYS A 31 13.45 3.71 2.21
N LEU A 32 12.84 2.84 1.42
CA LEU A 32 13.40 2.34 0.14
C LEU A 32 12.90 3.14 -1.06
N VAL A 33 12.06 4.15 -0.85
CA VAL A 33 11.51 5.01 -1.90
C VAL A 33 12.64 5.82 -2.56
N THR A 34 12.64 5.84 -3.89
CA THR A 34 13.55 6.66 -4.70
C THR A 34 12.77 7.41 -5.77
N ALA A 35 13.36 8.47 -6.33
CA ALA A 35 12.78 9.23 -7.45
C ALA A 35 12.67 8.42 -8.76
N GLU A 36 13.27 7.23 -8.81
CA GLU A 36 13.23 6.32 -9.97
C GLU A 36 12.00 5.40 -9.95
N MET A 37 11.24 5.37 -8.83
CA MET A 37 10.02 4.57 -8.75
C MET A 37 8.98 5.04 -9.78
N PRO A 38 8.21 4.11 -10.37
CA PRO A 38 7.17 4.46 -11.34
C PRO A 38 6.00 5.19 -10.67
N PRO A 39 5.14 5.87 -11.45
CA PRO A 39 3.84 6.29 -10.97
C PRO A 39 3.12 5.13 -10.26
N THR A 40 2.58 5.40 -9.08
CA THR A 40 2.06 4.35 -8.19
C THR A 40 0.57 4.56 -7.93
N PHE A 41 -0.22 3.49 -8.03
CA PHE A 41 -1.63 3.45 -7.65
C PHE A 41 -1.79 2.54 -6.44
N ILE A 42 -2.49 3.01 -5.41
CA ILE A 42 -2.70 2.28 -4.16
C ILE A 42 -4.18 2.29 -3.83
N PHE A 43 -4.70 1.16 -3.38
CA PHE A 43 -6.02 1.05 -2.79
C PHE A 43 -5.96 0.18 -1.52
N GLU A 44 -6.76 0.54 -0.52
CA GLU A 44 -6.84 -0.18 0.76
C GLU A 44 -8.20 0.00 1.44
N ALA A 45 -8.48 -0.81 2.46
CA ALA A 45 -9.62 -0.60 3.35
C ALA A 45 -9.14 -0.11 4.72
N ASN A 46 -9.86 0.85 5.29
CA ASN A 46 -9.55 1.44 6.59
C ASN A 46 -9.90 0.50 7.76
N ASP A 47 -10.73 -0.51 7.52
CA ASP A 47 -11.05 -1.59 8.47
C ASP A 47 -10.16 -2.84 8.30
N ASP A 48 -9.02 -2.73 7.60
CA ASP A 48 -7.98 -3.78 7.57
C ASP A 48 -7.31 -3.88 8.96
N ASP A 49 -7.57 -4.97 9.66
CA ASP A 49 -7.03 -5.27 10.99
C ASP A 49 -5.70 -6.04 10.95
N ALA A 50 -5.27 -6.48 9.77
CA ALA A 50 -4.06 -7.24 9.55
C ALA A 50 -2.88 -6.33 9.14
N VAL A 51 -3.15 -5.22 8.46
CA VAL A 51 -2.16 -4.19 8.07
C VAL A 51 -2.72 -2.81 8.38
N ILE A 52 -2.14 -2.12 9.37
CA ILE A 52 -2.68 -0.80 9.72
C ILE A 52 -2.46 0.23 8.59
N PRO A 53 -3.45 1.10 8.31
CA PRO A 53 -3.38 2.11 7.25
C PRO A 53 -2.20 3.09 7.34
N GLU A 54 -1.63 3.28 8.53
CA GLU A 54 -0.53 4.23 8.74
C GLU A 54 0.70 3.92 7.87
N SER A 55 0.98 2.64 7.59
CA SER A 55 2.08 2.26 6.69
C SER A 55 1.90 2.78 5.27
N THR A 56 0.66 2.75 4.76
CA THR A 56 0.33 3.29 3.45
C THR A 56 0.56 4.79 3.40
N PHE A 57 0.15 5.52 4.44
CA PHE A 57 0.39 6.97 4.50
C PHE A 57 1.88 7.33 4.52
N ARG A 58 2.72 6.57 5.22
CA ARG A 58 4.18 6.79 5.22
C ARG A 58 4.78 6.55 3.83
N PHE A 59 4.34 5.50 3.15
CA PHE A 59 4.80 5.19 1.79
C PHE A 59 4.38 6.28 0.80
N VAL A 60 3.12 6.73 0.85
CA VAL A 60 2.60 7.83 0.02
C VAL A 60 3.35 9.14 0.30
N ALA A 61 3.62 9.45 1.58
CA ALA A 61 4.38 10.64 1.95
C ALA A 61 5.80 10.60 1.37
N ALA A 62 6.49 9.47 1.48
CA ALA A 62 7.83 9.27 0.93
C ALA A 62 7.84 9.41 -0.61
N LEU A 63 6.86 8.81 -1.32
CA LEU A 63 6.73 8.95 -2.78
C LEU A 63 6.57 10.42 -3.20
N LYS A 64 5.71 11.16 -2.47
CA LYS A 64 5.48 12.59 -2.73
C LYS A 64 6.73 13.44 -2.47
N GLU A 65 7.50 13.14 -1.44
CA GLU A 65 8.72 13.86 -1.09
C GLU A 65 9.76 13.83 -2.21
N VAL A 66 9.89 12.69 -2.90
CA VAL A 66 10.82 12.52 -4.04
C VAL A 66 10.19 12.82 -5.40
N GLY A 67 8.94 13.30 -5.44
CA GLY A 67 8.25 13.72 -6.66
C GLY A 67 7.67 12.58 -7.51
N VAL A 68 7.54 11.36 -6.97
CA VAL A 68 6.89 10.25 -7.67
C VAL A 68 5.37 10.47 -7.68
N PRO A 69 4.71 10.46 -8.86
CA PRO A 69 3.26 10.58 -8.93
C PRO A 69 2.57 9.41 -8.24
N VAL A 70 1.67 9.70 -7.31
CA VAL A 70 0.95 8.67 -6.54
C VAL A 70 -0.54 9.00 -6.45
N GLU A 71 -1.38 7.98 -6.62
CA GLU A 71 -2.82 8.01 -6.37
C GLU A 71 -3.18 7.00 -5.27
N LEU A 72 -3.99 7.41 -4.31
CA LEU A 72 -4.44 6.60 -3.18
C LEU A 72 -5.96 6.64 -3.08
N HIS A 73 -6.59 5.45 -3.02
CA HIS A 73 -8.00 5.27 -2.69
C HIS A 73 -8.14 4.49 -1.38
N GLN A 74 -8.61 5.15 -0.33
CA GLN A 74 -8.90 4.51 0.95
C GLN A 74 -10.40 4.36 1.12
N PHE A 75 -10.87 3.12 1.25
CA PHE A 75 -12.28 2.80 1.45
C PHE A 75 -12.58 2.60 2.94
N GLU A 76 -13.80 2.93 3.38
CA GLU A 76 -14.18 2.75 4.79
C GLU A 76 -14.19 1.28 5.20
N GLN A 77 -14.71 0.41 4.33
CA GLN A 77 -14.92 -1.02 4.59
C GLN A 77 -14.45 -1.89 3.42
N GLY A 78 -13.87 -3.03 3.75
CA GLY A 78 -13.43 -4.06 2.81
C GLY A 78 -12.68 -5.21 3.49
N GLY A 79 -12.05 -4.96 4.64
CA GLY A 79 -11.23 -5.92 5.36
C GLY A 79 -9.95 -6.29 4.62
N HIS A 80 -9.16 -7.18 5.22
CA HIS A 80 -7.90 -7.60 4.63
C HIS A 80 -8.10 -8.42 3.33
N GLY A 81 -7.42 -8.03 2.25
CA GLY A 81 -7.30 -8.85 1.04
C GLY A 81 -8.57 -9.00 0.18
N PHE A 82 -9.52 -8.05 0.22
CA PHE A 82 -10.83 -8.13 -0.46
C PHE A 82 -10.80 -8.42 -1.98
N SER A 83 -9.70 -8.10 -2.65
CA SER A 83 -9.47 -8.44 -4.07
C SER A 83 -10.65 -8.01 -4.98
N LEU A 84 -10.92 -8.75 -6.06
CA LEU A 84 -12.00 -8.49 -7.01
C LEU A 84 -13.34 -9.15 -6.64
N ARG A 85 -13.30 -10.27 -5.91
CA ARG A 85 -14.49 -11.11 -5.69
C ARG A 85 -15.24 -10.80 -4.40
N MET A 86 -14.58 -10.22 -3.40
CA MET A 86 -15.17 -10.00 -2.08
C MET A 86 -15.75 -8.59 -1.92
N VAL A 87 -15.73 -7.79 -2.99
CA VAL A 87 -16.15 -6.38 -2.97
C VAL A 87 -17.54 -6.12 -3.55
N ARG A 88 -18.22 -7.17 -4.02
CA ARG A 88 -19.52 -7.02 -4.69
C ARG A 88 -20.53 -6.34 -3.76
N ASP A 89 -21.24 -5.35 -4.29
CA ASP A 89 -22.23 -4.56 -3.56
C ASP A 89 -21.63 -3.70 -2.42
N MET A 90 -20.30 -3.46 -2.44
CA MET A 90 -19.58 -2.58 -1.51
C MET A 90 -18.92 -1.41 -2.27
N PRO A 91 -18.61 -0.29 -1.61
CA PRO A 91 -17.88 0.82 -2.24
C PRO A 91 -16.53 0.40 -2.84
N THR A 92 -15.89 -0.62 -2.27
CA THR A 92 -14.64 -1.20 -2.79
C THR A 92 -14.79 -1.79 -4.19
N GLU A 93 -16.01 -2.10 -4.68
CA GLU A 93 -16.24 -2.58 -6.05
C GLU A 93 -15.70 -1.61 -7.12
N ALA A 94 -15.54 -0.32 -6.77
CA ALA A 94 -15.05 0.71 -7.68
C ALA A 94 -13.54 0.65 -7.97
N TRP A 95 -12.72 0.02 -7.11
CA TRP A 95 -11.25 0.07 -7.25
C TRP A 95 -10.71 -0.39 -8.62
N PRO A 96 -11.27 -1.41 -9.29
CA PRO A 96 -10.78 -1.85 -10.59
C PRO A 96 -11.07 -0.83 -11.69
N GLU A 97 -12.24 -0.19 -11.66
CA GLU A 97 -12.58 0.87 -12.61
C GLU A 97 -11.67 2.09 -12.41
N LEU A 98 -11.43 2.49 -11.16
CA LEU A 98 -10.49 3.57 -10.81
C LEU A 98 -9.06 3.26 -11.30
N LEU A 99 -8.61 2.01 -11.17
CA LEU A 99 -7.31 1.59 -11.71
C LEU A 99 -7.27 1.71 -13.25
N VAL A 100 -8.33 1.29 -13.95
CA VAL A 100 -8.41 1.39 -15.41
C VAL A 100 -8.37 2.85 -15.86
N GLU A 101 -9.14 3.73 -15.22
CA GLU A 101 -9.11 5.17 -15.50
C GLU A 101 -7.73 5.77 -15.24
N TRP A 102 -7.10 5.40 -14.12
CA TRP A 102 -5.75 5.84 -13.80
C TRP A 102 -4.74 5.39 -14.85
N LEU A 103 -4.74 4.11 -15.24
CA LEU A 103 -3.86 3.58 -16.30
C LEU A 103 -4.09 4.31 -17.63
N GLY A 104 -5.35 4.56 -18.01
CA GLY A 104 -5.69 5.36 -19.19
C GLY A 104 -5.13 6.79 -19.13
N SER A 105 -5.22 7.45 -17.97
CA SER A 105 -4.65 8.78 -17.74
C SER A 105 -3.12 8.82 -17.88
N LYS A 106 -2.45 7.68 -17.69
CA LYS A 106 -1.00 7.50 -17.88
C LYS A 106 -0.61 7.06 -19.29
N GLY A 107 -1.58 6.85 -20.19
CA GLY A 107 -1.33 6.31 -21.53
C GLY A 107 -0.84 4.87 -21.51
N MET A 108 -1.24 4.09 -20.50
CA MET A 108 -0.87 2.67 -20.33
C MET A 108 -1.93 1.71 -20.89
N LEU A 109 -3.04 2.21 -21.40
CA LEU A 109 -4.09 1.45 -22.07
C LEU A 109 -4.34 2.04 -23.47
N ASP A 110 -4.57 1.16 -24.43
CA ASP A 110 -4.86 1.47 -25.85
C ASP A 110 -6.34 1.77 -26.11
#